data_AF-A0A426R397-F1
#
_entry.id   AF-A0A426R397-F1
#
_cell.length_a   1.000
_cell.length_b   1.000
_cell.length_c   1.000
_cell.angle_alpha   90.00
_cell.angle_beta   90.00
_cell.angle_gamma   90.00
#
_symmetry.space_group_name_H-M   'P 1'
#
loop_
_entity.id
_entity.type
_entity.pdbx_description
1 polymer ?
#
loop_
_entity_poly.entity_id
_entity_poly.type
_entity_poly.pdbx_seq_one_letter_code
_entity_poly.pdbx_strand_id
1 'polypeptide(L)'
;MRSPVPDYLREVLDSLVDNTNGEVADYIPDLAQANPDVFGIAVTTVDGRTHSVGDDEVEFSIQSISKPFAYAAALTDRGFDAVAAIVGVEPSGEAFNELSLEGGTRRPKNPMINAGAIATHSLLGASVDERVSRALSFFSTLAGRQLSVDESVCRSELDTADRNLAIAHMLRNYEILSDSAHAVVEGYTTQCSINVTVRDLAVMGATLAAGGVRPGTEERIVSRAVARQVLSVMAGAGMYDAAGHWLTTVGIPAKSGVAGGLLGALPGQVGIGVMSPRLDKHGNSVRGVKVFERLSDDMGMHLMAAEPYGSSALRSMSDRSGELRVELQGAVRFSGAESILDALSHDTGTGTVVFDASRVDRFSDVGRRMLLEGMRRIKLDGRDVVLVDPDGVLPDPDLGDGTFPLPR
;
A
#
# COMPACT_ATOMS: atom_id res chain seq x y z
N MET A 1 21.04 23.43 3.63
CA MET A 1 21.44 22.00 3.53
C MET A 1 20.41 21.29 2.66
N ARG A 2 20.82 20.45 1.72
CA ARG A 2 19.90 19.61 0.92
C ARG A 2 19.69 18.27 1.64
N SER A 3 18.55 17.61 1.42
CA SER A 3 18.33 16.25 1.93
C SER A 3 19.37 15.30 1.30
N PRO A 4 19.97 14.36 2.06
CA PRO A 4 20.92 13.39 1.51
C PRO A 4 20.23 12.25 0.74
N VAL A 5 18.90 12.11 0.84
CA VAL A 5 18.16 10.98 0.23
C VAL A 5 18.35 10.91 -1.29
N PRO A 6 18.22 12.00 -2.08
CA PRO A 6 18.48 11.93 -3.52
C PRO A 6 19.93 11.56 -3.88
N ASP A 7 20.91 11.90 -3.04
CA ASP A 7 22.30 11.56 -3.29
C ASP A 7 22.54 10.06 -3.08
N TYR A 8 21.95 9.48 -2.02
CA TYR A 8 21.94 8.04 -1.82
C TYR A 8 21.22 7.29 -2.94
N LEU A 9 20.03 7.75 -3.37
CA LEU A 9 19.33 7.10 -4.50
C LEU A 9 20.18 7.12 -5.78
N ARG A 10 20.95 8.20 -6.01
CA ARG A 10 21.86 8.28 -7.14
C ARG A 10 23.03 7.31 -7.00
N GLU A 11 23.61 7.19 -5.81
CA GLU A 11 24.64 6.18 -5.52
C GLU A 11 24.15 4.76 -5.82
N VAL A 12 22.91 4.43 -5.44
CA VAL A 12 22.30 3.14 -5.76
C VAL A 12 22.18 2.94 -7.27
N LEU A 13 21.66 3.92 -8.02
CA LEU A 13 21.56 3.82 -9.48
C LEU A 13 22.94 3.67 -10.13
N ASP A 14 23.91 4.51 -9.76
CA ASP A 14 25.27 4.51 -10.32
C ASP A 14 25.97 3.16 -10.06
N SER A 15 25.75 2.54 -8.90
CA SER A 15 26.31 1.22 -8.57
C SER A 15 25.73 0.07 -9.40
N LEU A 16 24.59 0.29 -10.07
CA LEU A 16 23.84 -0.72 -10.82
C LEU A 16 23.75 -0.41 -12.32
N VAL A 17 24.27 0.74 -12.78
CA VAL A 17 24.11 1.20 -14.17
C VAL A 17 24.73 0.23 -15.19
N ASP A 18 25.88 -0.36 -14.85
CA ASP A 18 26.62 -1.30 -15.70
C ASP A 18 26.00 -2.72 -15.72
N ASN A 19 24.98 -2.98 -14.90
CA ASN A 19 24.28 -4.27 -14.91
C ASN A 19 23.28 -4.32 -16.08
N THR A 20 23.74 -4.85 -17.20
CA THR A 20 22.95 -5.02 -18.42
C THR A 20 22.33 -6.42 -18.57
N ASN A 21 22.22 -7.18 -17.49
CA ASN A 21 21.62 -8.53 -17.52
C ASN A 21 20.11 -8.47 -17.79
N GLY A 22 19.58 -9.56 -18.35
CA GLY A 22 18.16 -9.69 -18.70
C GLY A 22 17.85 -9.08 -20.07
N GLU A 23 16.59 -9.21 -20.49
CA GLU A 23 16.11 -8.77 -21.80
C GLU A 23 14.81 -7.97 -21.65
N VAL A 24 14.52 -7.09 -22.60
CA VAL A 24 13.21 -6.42 -22.65
C VAL A 24 12.10 -7.42 -23.00
N ALA A 25 10.86 -7.11 -22.62
CA ALA A 25 9.73 -7.95 -23.01
C ALA A 25 9.55 -7.93 -24.54
N ASP A 26 9.60 -9.10 -25.18
CA ASP A 26 9.60 -9.25 -26.64
C ASP A 26 8.27 -9.74 -27.23
N TYR A 27 7.36 -10.24 -26.38
CA TYR A 27 6.06 -10.76 -26.80
C TYR A 27 5.03 -9.65 -27.12
N ILE A 28 5.27 -8.41 -26.67
CA ILE A 28 4.54 -7.21 -27.10
C ILE A 28 5.50 -6.38 -27.97
N PRO A 29 5.25 -6.27 -29.28
CA PRO A 29 6.11 -5.54 -30.21
C PRO A 29 6.53 -4.14 -29.74
N ASP A 30 5.63 -3.38 -29.13
CA ASP A 30 5.92 -2.02 -28.66
C ASP A 30 6.89 -2.01 -27.47
N LEU A 31 6.79 -2.98 -26.56
CA LEU A 31 7.73 -3.12 -25.44
C LEU A 31 9.11 -3.62 -25.90
N ALA A 32 9.16 -4.39 -26.99
CA ALA A 32 10.40 -4.88 -27.57
C ALA A 32 11.29 -3.75 -28.13
N GLN A 33 10.69 -2.59 -28.40
CA GLN A 33 11.38 -1.39 -28.88
C GLN A 33 11.76 -0.42 -27.75
N ALA A 34 11.45 -0.75 -26.49
CA ALA A 34 11.79 0.10 -25.35
C ALA A 34 13.32 0.27 -25.23
N ASN A 35 13.77 1.50 -24.93
CA ASN A 35 15.18 1.76 -24.67
C ASN A 35 15.63 1.00 -23.41
N PRO A 36 16.47 -0.05 -23.51
CA PRO A 36 16.78 -0.93 -22.39
C PRO A 36 17.60 -0.26 -21.29
N ASP A 37 18.19 0.91 -21.57
CA ASP A 37 19.09 1.60 -20.66
C ASP A 37 18.37 2.60 -19.74
N VAL A 38 17.07 2.87 -19.95
CA VAL A 38 16.22 3.66 -19.03
C VAL A 38 16.36 3.14 -17.61
N PHE A 39 16.71 4.02 -16.67
CA PHE A 39 16.85 3.67 -15.27
C PHE A 39 16.48 4.85 -14.35
N GLY A 40 15.38 4.71 -13.62
CA GLY A 40 14.89 5.75 -12.72
C GLY A 40 14.32 5.19 -11.43
N ILE A 41 14.38 5.98 -10.36
CA ILE A 41 13.74 5.69 -9.07
C ILE A 41 13.08 6.95 -8.51
N ALA A 42 11.92 6.76 -7.87
CA ALA A 42 11.32 7.72 -6.98
C ALA A 42 10.88 7.06 -5.66
N VAL A 43 10.99 7.82 -4.58
CA VAL A 43 10.52 7.47 -3.23
C VAL A 43 9.67 8.61 -2.71
N THR A 44 8.43 8.32 -2.32
CA THR A 44 7.51 9.27 -1.71
C THR A 44 7.23 8.88 -0.27
N THR A 45 7.53 9.75 0.69
CA THR A 45 7.21 9.52 2.10
C THR A 45 5.72 9.66 2.35
N VAL A 46 5.18 9.02 3.39
CA VAL A 46 3.78 9.21 3.81
C VAL A 46 3.43 10.67 4.15
N ASP A 47 4.44 11.49 4.49
CA ASP A 47 4.28 12.94 4.70
C ASP A 47 4.18 13.77 3.40
N GLY A 48 4.33 13.15 2.22
CA GLY A 48 4.21 13.85 0.93
C GLY A 48 5.51 14.41 0.34
N ARG A 49 6.69 14.02 0.83
CA ARG A 49 7.96 14.39 0.21
C ARG A 49 8.35 13.35 -0.83
N THR A 50 8.56 13.79 -2.08
CA THR A 50 9.05 12.93 -3.17
C THR A 50 10.51 13.22 -3.47
N HIS A 51 11.33 12.18 -3.47
CA HIS A 51 12.73 12.18 -3.88
C HIS A 51 12.90 11.27 -5.09
N SER A 52 13.52 11.75 -6.16
CA SER A 52 13.71 10.96 -7.37
C SER A 52 14.98 11.35 -8.12
N VAL A 53 15.52 10.38 -8.87
CA VAL A 53 16.76 10.50 -9.65
C VAL A 53 16.73 9.53 -10.83
N GLY A 54 17.61 9.77 -11.82
CA GLY A 54 17.66 9.00 -13.07
C GLY A 54 16.58 9.44 -14.05
N ASP A 55 16.08 8.51 -14.85
CA ASP A 55 15.04 8.74 -15.85
C ASP A 55 13.64 8.81 -15.19
N ASP A 56 13.43 9.82 -14.35
CA ASP A 56 12.27 9.88 -13.45
C ASP A 56 10.99 10.51 -14.04
N GLU A 57 11.09 11.03 -15.26
CA GLU A 57 9.99 11.61 -16.05
C GLU A 57 9.59 10.75 -17.25
N VAL A 58 10.28 9.63 -17.50
CA VAL A 58 9.94 8.71 -18.59
C VAL A 58 8.62 8.01 -18.28
N GLU A 59 7.65 8.18 -19.16
CA GLU A 59 6.38 7.46 -19.09
C GLU A 59 6.51 6.05 -19.67
N PHE A 60 5.82 5.10 -19.04
CA PHE A 60 5.70 3.72 -19.49
C PHE A 60 4.35 3.14 -19.09
N SER A 61 3.88 2.13 -19.84
CA SER A 61 2.63 1.43 -19.51
C SER A 61 2.75 0.73 -18.16
N ILE A 62 1.80 0.95 -17.26
CA ILE A 62 1.80 0.45 -15.87
C ILE A 62 1.72 -1.08 -15.80
N GLN A 63 1.15 -1.74 -16.80
CA GLN A 63 1.08 -3.20 -16.91
C GLN A 63 0.46 -3.85 -15.66
N SER A 64 1.00 -4.99 -15.24
CA SER A 64 0.55 -5.73 -14.04
C SER A 64 0.66 -4.93 -12.72
N ILE A 65 1.33 -3.78 -12.70
CA ILE A 65 1.36 -2.88 -11.54
C ILE A 65 -0.03 -2.23 -11.32
N SER A 66 -0.89 -2.20 -12.34
CA SER A 66 -2.28 -1.72 -12.22
C SER A 66 -3.15 -2.57 -11.28
N LYS A 67 -2.84 -3.86 -11.15
CA LYS A 67 -3.66 -4.87 -10.44
C LYS A 67 -3.98 -4.50 -8.98
N PRO A 68 -3.01 -4.14 -8.11
CA PRO A 68 -3.31 -3.70 -6.74
C PRO A 68 -4.27 -2.51 -6.69
N PHE A 69 -4.16 -1.57 -7.63
CA PHE A 69 -5.01 -0.38 -7.66
C PHE A 69 -6.42 -0.70 -8.16
N ALA A 70 -6.58 -1.54 -9.18
CA ALA A 70 -7.88 -2.04 -9.62
C ALA A 70 -8.58 -2.85 -8.51
N TYR A 71 -7.82 -3.65 -7.76
CA TYR A 71 -8.32 -4.36 -6.59
C TYR A 71 -8.77 -3.41 -5.47
N ALA A 72 -8.01 -2.36 -5.21
CA ALA A 72 -8.41 -1.32 -4.26
C ALA A 72 -9.72 -0.62 -4.68
N ALA A 73 -9.87 -0.29 -5.97
CA ALA A 73 -11.09 0.30 -6.52
C ALA A 73 -12.28 -0.66 -6.37
N ALA A 74 -12.13 -1.92 -6.75
CA ALA A 74 -13.19 -2.93 -6.62
C ALA A 74 -13.65 -3.11 -5.16
N LEU A 75 -12.72 -3.19 -4.21
CA LEU A 75 -13.04 -3.25 -2.78
C LEU A 75 -13.77 -2.00 -2.29
N THR A 76 -13.38 -0.83 -2.79
CA THR A 76 -14.01 0.45 -2.44
C THR A 76 -15.44 0.53 -2.97
N ASP A 77 -15.65 0.08 -4.20
CA ASP A 77 -16.94 0.24 -4.90
C ASP A 77 -17.95 -0.86 -4.54
N ARG A 78 -17.49 -2.08 -4.27
CA ARG A 78 -18.34 -3.26 -4.07
C ARG A 78 -18.33 -3.81 -2.64
N GLY A 79 -17.34 -3.44 -1.83
CA GLY A 79 -17.13 -4.00 -0.51
C GLY A 79 -16.41 -5.35 -0.52
N PHE A 80 -15.95 -5.78 0.66
CA PHE A 80 -15.09 -6.96 0.82
C PHE A 80 -15.79 -8.27 0.40
N ASP A 81 -17.03 -8.48 0.83
CA ASP A 81 -17.73 -9.75 0.62
C ASP A 81 -18.01 -10.01 -0.86
N ALA A 82 -18.46 -8.98 -1.60
CA ALA A 82 -18.72 -9.08 -3.02
C ALA A 82 -17.46 -9.36 -3.83
N VAL A 83 -16.33 -8.72 -3.49
CA VAL A 83 -15.05 -8.97 -4.15
C VAL A 83 -14.53 -10.36 -3.79
N ALA A 84 -14.62 -10.78 -2.53
CA ALA A 84 -14.20 -12.09 -2.08
C ALA A 84 -14.98 -13.20 -2.79
N ALA A 85 -16.26 -13.01 -3.11
CA ALA A 85 -17.02 -14.01 -3.89
C ALA A 85 -16.42 -14.28 -5.29
N ILE A 86 -15.65 -13.34 -5.84
CA ILE A 86 -15.15 -13.36 -7.22
C ILE A 86 -13.64 -13.62 -7.31
N VAL A 87 -12.87 -13.22 -6.29
CA VAL A 87 -11.41 -13.41 -6.27
C VAL A 87 -10.93 -13.71 -4.85
N GLY A 88 -10.03 -14.70 -4.72
CA GLY A 88 -9.41 -15.07 -3.46
C GLY A 88 -8.27 -14.12 -3.05
N VAL A 89 -7.50 -14.55 -2.05
CA VAL A 89 -6.33 -13.82 -1.53
C VAL A 89 -5.10 -14.71 -1.37
N GLU A 90 -5.21 -16.00 -1.72
CA GLU A 90 -4.17 -16.98 -1.49
C GLU A 90 -3.05 -16.86 -2.54
N PRO A 91 -1.77 -16.98 -2.13
CA PRO A 91 -0.67 -17.07 -3.09
C PRO A 91 -0.88 -18.24 -4.05
N SER A 92 -0.60 -18.01 -5.33
CA SER A 92 -0.53 -19.10 -6.31
C SER A 92 0.90 -19.64 -6.31
N GLY A 93 1.11 -20.87 -5.83
CA GLY A 93 2.40 -21.57 -5.94
C GLY A 93 2.67 -22.20 -7.31
N GLU A 94 1.84 -21.90 -8.31
CA GLU A 94 1.99 -22.37 -9.67
C GLU A 94 2.57 -21.25 -10.52
N ALA A 95 3.47 -21.64 -11.44
CA ALA A 95 4.03 -20.72 -12.43
C ALA A 95 2.91 -19.92 -13.09
N PHE A 96 3.24 -18.72 -13.58
CA PHE A 96 2.36 -17.85 -14.35
C PHE A 96 1.50 -18.59 -15.41
N ASN A 97 1.88 -19.79 -15.84
CA ASN A 97 1.27 -20.56 -16.92
C ASN A 97 0.15 -21.56 -16.54
N GLU A 98 -0.14 -21.84 -15.27
CA GLU A 98 -1.31 -22.68 -14.90
C GLU A 98 -2.52 -21.83 -14.47
N LEU A 99 -3.73 -22.31 -14.83
CA LEU A 99 -5.00 -21.70 -14.43
C LEU A 99 -5.19 -21.86 -12.92
N SER A 100 -4.59 -20.97 -12.15
CA SER A 100 -4.63 -20.96 -10.69
C SER A 100 -6.00 -20.53 -10.16
N LEU A 101 -6.93 -21.49 -10.15
CA LEU A 101 -8.26 -21.39 -9.55
C LEU A 101 -8.31 -22.18 -8.24
N GLU A 102 -9.11 -21.72 -7.27
CA GLU A 102 -9.33 -22.43 -6.02
C GLU A 102 -10.14 -23.73 -6.23
N GLY A 103 -9.84 -24.74 -5.42
CA GLY A 103 -10.63 -25.97 -5.35
C GLY A 103 -12.02 -25.69 -4.78
N GLY A 104 -13.07 -26.14 -5.45
CA GLY A 104 -14.46 -25.93 -5.04
C GLY A 104 -15.06 -24.63 -5.58
N THR A 105 -14.62 -23.47 -5.09
CA THR A 105 -15.15 -22.15 -5.47
C THR A 105 -14.85 -21.76 -6.91
N ARG A 106 -13.78 -22.32 -7.52
CA ARG A 106 -13.31 -22.03 -8.89
C ARG A 106 -12.98 -20.55 -9.16
N ARG A 107 -13.00 -19.69 -8.14
CA ARG A 107 -12.52 -18.31 -8.24
C ARG A 107 -10.99 -18.28 -8.37
N PRO A 108 -10.40 -17.27 -9.03
CA PRO A 108 -8.96 -17.10 -9.07
C PRO A 108 -8.35 -16.97 -7.68
N LYS A 109 -7.16 -17.53 -7.46
CA LYS A 109 -6.50 -17.57 -6.14
C LYS A 109 -6.25 -16.18 -5.53
N ASN A 110 -5.87 -15.18 -6.33
CA ASN A 110 -5.62 -13.80 -5.86
C ASN A 110 -5.72 -12.77 -7.01
N PRO A 111 -5.88 -11.46 -6.72
CA PRO A 111 -5.95 -10.40 -7.74
C PRO A 111 -4.60 -10.05 -8.40
N MET A 112 -3.46 -10.60 -7.97
CA MET A 112 -2.14 -10.27 -8.54
C MET A 112 -1.78 -11.12 -9.78
N ILE A 113 -2.45 -12.27 -9.94
CA ILE A 113 -2.40 -13.08 -11.17
C ILE A 113 -3.39 -12.58 -12.22
N ASN A 114 -3.16 -12.91 -13.50
CA ASN A 114 -4.01 -12.41 -14.61
C ASN A 114 -5.48 -12.84 -14.46
N ALA A 115 -5.75 -14.08 -14.06
CA ALA A 115 -7.12 -14.54 -13.85
C ALA A 115 -7.87 -13.70 -12.80
N GLY A 116 -7.23 -13.44 -11.66
CA GLY A 116 -7.82 -12.59 -10.63
C GLY A 116 -7.91 -11.12 -11.04
N ALA A 117 -6.95 -10.61 -11.80
CA ALA A 117 -6.99 -9.25 -12.31
C ALA A 117 -8.11 -9.02 -13.33
N ILE A 118 -8.34 -9.97 -14.25
CA ILE A 118 -9.44 -9.94 -15.22
C ILE A 118 -10.79 -9.98 -14.46
N ALA A 119 -10.92 -10.89 -13.49
CA ALA A 119 -12.12 -10.98 -12.64
C ALA A 119 -12.32 -9.72 -11.76
N THR A 120 -11.24 -9.11 -11.28
CA THR A 120 -11.29 -7.86 -10.52
C THR A 120 -11.71 -6.70 -11.42
N HIS A 121 -11.19 -6.62 -12.64
CA HIS A 121 -11.53 -5.57 -13.59
C HIS A 121 -13.02 -5.59 -13.96
N SER A 122 -13.64 -6.78 -14.09
CA SER A 122 -15.09 -6.87 -14.37
C SER A 122 -15.96 -6.26 -13.27
N LEU A 123 -15.45 -6.08 -12.05
CA LEU A 123 -16.17 -5.46 -10.93
C LEU A 123 -16.20 -3.93 -10.99
N LEU A 124 -15.41 -3.28 -11.84
CA LEU A 124 -15.26 -1.82 -11.85
C LEU A 124 -16.41 -1.05 -12.52
N GLY A 125 -17.35 -1.74 -13.17
CA GLY A 125 -18.43 -1.10 -13.93
C GLY A 125 -19.30 -2.12 -14.64
N ALA A 126 -20.41 -1.68 -15.23
CA ALA A 126 -21.33 -2.53 -15.97
C ALA A 126 -20.97 -2.67 -17.45
N SER A 127 -20.20 -1.73 -18.01
CA SER A 127 -19.71 -1.75 -19.39
C SER A 127 -18.18 -1.63 -19.47
N VAL A 128 -17.60 -1.87 -20.65
CA VAL A 128 -16.16 -1.67 -20.90
C VAL A 128 -15.76 -0.23 -20.62
N ASP A 129 -16.48 0.73 -21.19
CA ASP A 129 -16.21 2.17 -21.04
C ASP A 129 -16.26 2.63 -19.58
N GLU A 130 -17.25 2.14 -18.81
CA GLU A 130 -17.37 2.45 -17.39
C GLU A 130 -16.19 1.89 -16.59
N ARG A 131 -15.78 0.65 -16.84
CA ARG A 131 -14.66 0.00 -16.15
C ARG A 131 -13.34 0.71 -16.44
N VAL A 132 -13.08 1.02 -17.71
CA VAL A 132 -11.89 1.75 -18.15
C VAL A 132 -11.86 3.15 -17.53
N SER A 133 -12.98 3.89 -17.63
CA SER A 133 -13.10 5.23 -17.05
C SER A 133 -12.89 5.21 -15.54
N ARG A 134 -13.44 4.21 -14.85
CA ARG A 134 -13.26 4.03 -13.41
C ARG A 134 -11.81 3.77 -13.04
N ALA A 135 -11.13 2.86 -13.75
CA ALA A 135 -9.73 2.56 -13.53
C ALA A 135 -8.84 3.79 -13.77
N LEU A 136 -9.01 4.46 -14.92
CA LEU A 136 -8.22 5.64 -15.29
C LEU A 136 -8.42 6.79 -14.28
N SER A 137 -9.67 7.07 -13.91
CA SER A 137 -9.99 8.09 -12.91
C SER A 137 -9.38 7.76 -11.55
N PHE A 138 -9.53 6.51 -11.08
CA PHE A 138 -9.00 6.09 -9.78
C PHE A 138 -7.47 6.18 -9.75
N PHE A 139 -6.78 5.72 -10.80
CA PHE A 139 -5.32 5.76 -10.88
C PHE A 139 -4.82 7.21 -10.95
N SER A 140 -5.54 8.07 -11.67
CA SER A 140 -5.26 9.51 -11.74
C SER A 140 -5.40 10.17 -10.36
N THR A 141 -6.44 9.85 -9.59
CA THR A 141 -6.62 10.37 -8.22
C THR A 141 -5.50 9.93 -7.30
N LEU A 142 -5.04 8.68 -7.41
CA LEU A 142 -3.90 8.15 -6.65
C LEU A 142 -2.58 8.85 -7.03
N ALA A 143 -2.33 9.07 -8.32
CA ALA A 143 -1.14 9.74 -8.82
C ALA A 143 -1.14 11.25 -8.54
N GLY A 144 -2.31 11.85 -8.33
CA GLY A 144 -2.46 13.30 -8.14
C GLY A 144 -2.38 14.10 -9.45
N ARG A 145 -2.48 13.43 -10.61
CA ARG A 145 -2.52 14.03 -11.94
C ARG A 145 -3.39 13.22 -12.88
N GLN A 146 -3.85 13.82 -13.97
CA GLN A 146 -4.53 13.07 -15.02
C GLN A 146 -3.53 12.15 -15.74
N LEU A 147 -3.83 10.85 -15.76
CA LEU A 147 -3.11 9.85 -16.55
C LEU A 147 -3.79 9.67 -17.91
N SER A 148 -3.08 9.03 -18.84
CA SER A 148 -3.54 8.70 -20.19
C SER A 148 -3.31 7.23 -20.50
N VAL A 149 -4.04 6.72 -21.49
CA VAL A 149 -3.86 5.37 -22.03
C VAL A 149 -2.92 5.45 -23.22
N ASP A 150 -1.98 4.51 -23.31
CA ASP A 150 -1.21 4.24 -24.51
C ASP A 150 -2.00 3.33 -25.47
N GLU A 151 -2.65 3.94 -26.45
CA GLU A 151 -3.46 3.24 -27.44
C GLU A 151 -2.63 2.31 -28.35
N SER A 152 -1.33 2.58 -28.53
CA SER A 152 -0.44 1.75 -29.34
C SER A 152 -0.16 0.44 -28.61
N VAL A 153 0.28 0.53 -27.35
CA VAL A 153 0.54 -0.62 -26.49
C VAL A 153 -0.74 -1.44 -26.30
N CYS A 154 -1.87 -0.78 -26.08
CA CYS A 154 -3.16 -1.46 -25.93
C CYS A 154 -3.52 -2.31 -27.15
N ARG A 155 -3.39 -1.75 -28.35
CA ARG A 155 -3.66 -2.48 -29.60
C ARG A 155 -2.69 -3.64 -29.80
N SER A 156 -1.40 -3.39 -29.56
CA SER A 156 -0.33 -4.39 -29.71
C SER A 156 -0.55 -5.59 -28.79
N GLU A 157 -0.97 -5.34 -27.55
CA GLU A 157 -1.25 -6.38 -26.57
C GLU A 157 -2.57 -7.13 -26.88
N LEU A 158 -3.58 -6.45 -27.42
CA LEU A 158 -4.83 -7.08 -27.87
C LEU A 158 -4.64 -8.05 -29.04
N ASP A 159 -3.76 -7.72 -29.98
CA ASP A 159 -3.44 -8.57 -31.14
C ASP A 159 -2.80 -9.92 -30.74
N THR A 160 -2.27 -10.02 -29.51
CA THR A 160 -1.60 -11.22 -28.97
C THR A 160 -2.26 -11.74 -27.68
N ALA A 161 -3.49 -11.32 -27.38
CA ALA A 161 -4.16 -11.57 -26.10
C ALA A 161 -4.75 -12.99 -25.91
N ASP A 162 -4.40 -13.97 -26.75
CA ASP A 162 -4.95 -15.34 -26.74
C ASP A 162 -4.97 -15.97 -25.35
N ARG A 163 -3.89 -15.80 -24.57
CA ARG A 163 -3.81 -16.34 -23.20
C ARG A 163 -4.81 -15.67 -22.26
N ASN A 164 -4.94 -14.35 -22.31
CA ASN A 164 -5.90 -13.63 -21.48
C ASN A 164 -7.36 -13.95 -21.91
N LEU A 165 -7.60 -14.12 -23.22
CA LEU A 165 -8.89 -14.58 -23.75
C LEU A 165 -9.22 -15.99 -23.27
N ALA A 166 -8.27 -16.93 -23.31
CA ALA A 166 -8.46 -18.29 -22.80
C ALA A 166 -8.82 -18.29 -21.30
N ILE A 167 -8.13 -17.48 -20.50
CA ILE A 167 -8.44 -17.28 -19.09
C ILE A 167 -9.86 -16.73 -18.93
N ALA A 168 -10.22 -15.68 -19.66
CA ALA A 168 -11.54 -15.06 -19.55
C ALA A 168 -12.67 -16.01 -19.99
N HIS A 169 -12.47 -16.80 -21.04
CA HIS A 169 -13.41 -17.85 -21.44
C HIS A 169 -13.58 -18.91 -20.35
N MET A 170 -12.49 -19.31 -19.69
CA MET A 170 -12.55 -20.24 -18.57
C MET A 170 -13.32 -19.66 -17.38
N LEU A 171 -13.07 -18.40 -17.02
CA LEU A 171 -13.78 -17.72 -15.93
C LEU A 171 -15.27 -17.55 -16.23
N ARG A 172 -15.65 -17.31 -17.50
CA ARG A 172 -17.06 -17.35 -17.94
C ARG A 172 -17.67 -18.73 -17.77
N ASN A 173 -16.96 -19.79 -18.13
CA ASN A 173 -17.45 -21.17 -17.97
C ASN A 173 -17.71 -21.52 -16.49
N TYR A 174 -16.99 -20.91 -15.56
CA TYR A 174 -17.23 -21.04 -14.12
C TYR A 174 -18.17 -19.97 -13.54
N GLU A 175 -18.87 -19.21 -14.39
CA GLU A 175 -19.82 -18.16 -14.00
C GLU A 175 -19.22 -17.05 -13.13
N ILE A 176 -17.88 -16.91 -13.13
CA ILE A 176 -17.16 -15.80 -12.46
C ILE A 176 -17.31 -14.51 -13.27
N LEU A 177 -17.38 -14.61 -14.59
CA LEU A 177 -17.59 -13.49 -15.50
C LEU A 177 -18.96 -13.59 -16.18
N SER A 178 -19.77 -12.52 -16.08
CA SER A 178 -21.04 -12.39 -16.80
C SER A 178 -20.85 -11.94 -18.25
N ASP A 179 -19.88 -11.06 -18.48
CA ASP A 179 -19.68 -10.34 -19.74
C ASP A 179 -18.74 -11.08 -20.69
N SER A 180 -18.82 -10.76 -21.99
CA SER A 180 -18.03 -11.46 -23.00
C SER A 180 -16.54 -11.43 -22.67
N ALA A 181 -15.84 -12.53 -22.95
CA ALA A 181 -14.41 -12.64 -22.66
C ALA A 181 -13.61 -11.51 -23.33
N HIS A 182 -13.98 -11.17 -24.57
CA HIS A 182 -13.36 -10.10 -25.35
C HIS A 182 -13.55 -8.74 -24.69
N ALA A 183 -14.76 -8.39 -24.24
CA ALA A 183 -15.03 -7.11 -23.60
C ALA A 183 -14.25 -6.92 -22.29
N VAL A 184 -14.15 -7.96 -21.46
CA VAL A 184 -13.41 -7.88 -20.19
C VAL A 184 -11.90 -7.81 -20.43
N VAL A 185 -11.40 -8.58 -21.41
CA VAL A 185 -9.98 -8.55 -21.79
C VAL A 185 -9.61 -7.21 -22.42
N GLU A 186 -10.47 -6.62 -23.24
CA GLU A 186 -10.31 -5.25 -23.78
C GLU A 186 -10.13 -4.25 -22.65
N GLY A 187 -11.09 -4.17 -21.72
CA GLY A 187 -10.98 -3.24 -20.59
C GLY A 187 -9.74 -3.47 -19.70
N TYR A 188 -9.39 -4.73 -19.43
CA TYR A 188 -8.20 -5.08 -18.66
C TYR A 188 -6.89 -4.71 -19.38
N THR A 189 -6.84 -4.88 -20.70
CA THR A 189 -5.67 -4.52 -21.51
C THR A 189 -5.51 -2.99 -21.57
N THR A 190 -6.62 -2.26 -21.72
CA THR A 190 -6.63 -0.80 -21.61
C THR A 190 -6.15 -0.32 -20.23
N GLN A 191 -6.55 -0.99 -19.15
CA GLN A 191 -6.04 -0.70 -17.80
C GLN A 191 -4.51 -0.92 -17.69
N CYS A 192 -3.98 -1.99 -18.30
CA CYS A 192 -2.54 -2.26 -18.32
C CYS A 192 -1.75 -1.23 -19.15
N SER A 193 -2.42 -0.59 -20.10
CA SER A 193 -1.83 0.40 -21.01
C SER A 193 -1.86 1.83 -20.46
N ILE A 194 -2.29 2.05 -19.22
CA ILE A 194 -2.25 3.38 -18.60
C ILE A 194 -0.79 3.80 -18.37
N ASN A 195 -0.40 4.98 -18.86
CA ASN A 195 0.96 5.50 -18.72
C ASN A 195 1.20 6.12 -17.34
N VAL A 196 2.35 5.80 -16.78
CA VAL A 196 2.86 6.31 -15.50
C VAL A 196 4.35 6.56 -15.57
N THR A 197 4.86 7.40 -14.68
CA THR A 197 6.28 7.57 -14.38
C THR A 197 6.63 6.86 -13.07
N VAL A 198 7.92 6.77 -12.74
CA VAL A 198 8.34 6.28 -11.41
C VAL A 198 7.83 7.18 -10.28
N ARG A 199 7.69 8.49 -10.52
CA ARG A 199 7.13 9.44 -9.55
C ARG A 199 5.65 9.14 -9.27
N ASP A 200 4.87 8.82 -10.30
CA ASP A 200 3.47 8.43 -10.12
C ASP A 200 3.37 7.15 -9.29
N LEU A 201 4.14 6.11 -9.63
CA LEU A 201 4.16 4.87 -8.86
C LEU A 201 4.54 5.10 -7.39
N ALA A 202 5.52 5.96 -7.12
CA ALA A 202 5.92 6.29 -5.76
C ALA A 202 4.77 6.95 -4.96
N VAL A 203 4.06 7.92 -5.54
CA VAL A 203 2.91 8.60 -4.91
C VAL A 203 1.73 7.63 -4.72
N MET A 204 1.41 6.84 -5.74
CA MET A 204 0.34 5.84 -5.69
C MET A 204 0.63 4.78 -4.61
N GLY A 205 1.86 4.27 -4.54
CA GLY A 205 2.31 3.34 -3.50
C GLY A 205 2.30 3.98 -2.11
N ALA A 206 2.71 5.24 -2.00
CA ALA A 206 2.74 5.97 -0.74
C ALA A 206 1.32 6.23 -0.20
N THR A 207 0.33 6.36 -1.07
CA THR A 207 -1.09 6.41 -0.68
C THR A 207 -1.53 5.11 0.01
N LEU A 208 -1.15 3.95 -0.52
CA LEU A 208 -1.41 2.66 0.14
C LEU A 208 -0.65 2.59 1.48
N ALA A 209 0.63 2.95 1.49
CA ALA A 209 1.48 2.97 2.68
C ALA A 209 0.93 3.87 3.79
N ALA A 210 0.32 5.01 3.44
CA ALA A 210 -0.31 5.95 4.37
C ALA A 210 -1.70 5.48 4.86
N GLY A 211 -2.13 4.26 4.53
CA GLY A 211 -3.43 3.73 4.92
C GLY A 211 -4.58 4.37 4.14
N GLY A 212 -4.33 4.70 2.87
CA GLY A 212 -5.33 5.18 1.90
C GLY A 212 -5.49 6.69 1.82
N VAL A 213 -4.62 7.47 2.47
CA VAL A 213 -4.59 8.95 2.38
C VAL A 213 -3.50 9.35 1.40
N ARG A 214 -3.82 10.22 0.42
CA ARG A 214 -2.81 10.65 -0.55
C ARG A 214 -1.77 11.54 0.14
N PRO A 215 -0.46 11.21 0.07
CA PRO A 215 0.59 11.94 0.76
C PRO A 215 0.60 13.44 0.43
N GLY A 216 0.88 14.27 1.44
CA GLY A 216 0.90 15.73 1.29
C GLY A 216 -0.49 16.37 1.18
N THR A 217 -1.57 15.58 1.32
CA THR A 217 -2.95 16.07 1.31
C THR A 217 -3.78 15.39 2.40
N GLU A 218 -4.97 15.88 2.69
CA GLU A 218 -5.93 15.25 3.62
C GLU A 218 -6.91 14.29 2.92
N GLU A 219 -6.76 14.12 1.61
CA GLU A 219 -7.71 13.34 0.81
C GLU A 219 -7.55 11.84 1.05
N ARG A 220 -8.59 11.22 1.63
CA ARG A 220 -8.71 9.77 1.76
C ARG A 220 -9.29 9.18 0.48
N ILE A 221 -8.43 8.50 -0.29
CA ILE A 221 -8.81 7.82 -1.53
C ILE A 221 -9.42 6.45 -1.24
N VAL A 222 -8.87 5.71 -0.27
CA VAL A 222 -9.42 4.43 0.20
C VAL A 222 -9.45 4.34 1.72
N SER A 223 -10.30 3.46 2.24
CA SER A 223 -10.31 3.18 3.68
C SER A 223 -9.01 2.50 4.11
N ARG A 224 -8.66 2.65 5.39
CA ARG A 224 -7.50 1.96 5.98
C ARG A 224 -7.60 0.44 5.84
N ALA A 225 -8.82 -0.10 5.93
CA ALA A 225 -9.07 -1.53 5.77
C ALA A 225 -8.75 -2.00 4.34
N VAL A 226 -9.14 -1.22 3.32
CA VAL A 226 -8.84 -1.53 1.91
C VAL A 226 -7.34 -1.44 1.64
N ALA A 227 -6.67 -0.37 2.08
CA ALA A 227 -5.22 -0.24 1.94
C ALA A 227 -4.48 -1.41 2.57
N ARG A 228 -4.85 -1.80 3.79
CA ARG A 228 -4.28 -2.97 4.48
C ARG A 228 -4.48 -4.25 3.67
N GLN A 229 -5.70 -4.48 3.16
CA GLN A 229 -6.02 -5.67 2.37
C GLN A 229 -5.15 -5.76 1.11
N VAL A 230 -5.03 -4.65 0.36
CA VAL A 230 -4.22 -4.58 -0.86
C VAL A 230 -2.75 -4.86 -0.54
N LEU A 231 -2.19 -4.22 0.50
CA LEU A 231 -0.81 -4.41 0.93
C LEU A 231 -0.54 -5.86 1.36
N SER A 232 -1.47 -6.50 2.07
CA SER A 232 -1.34 -7.90 2.47
C SER A 232 -1.25 -8.83 1.26
N VAL A 233 -2.12 -8.62 0.26
CA VAL A 233 -2.11 -9.43 -0.96
C VAL A 233 -0.86 -9.14 -1.81
N MET A 234 -0.41 -7.89 -1.87
CA MET A 234 0.87 -7.54 -2.52
C MET A 234 2.05 -8.25 -1.85
N ALA A 235 2.09 -8.29 -0.51
CA ALA A 235 3.15 -8.97 0.23
C ALA A 235 3.16 -10.49 -0.03
N GLY A 236 1.98 -11.12 -0.13
CA GLY A 236 1.86 -12.57 -0.32
C GLY A 236 1.97 -13.05 -1.77
N ALA A 237 1.60 -12.21 -2.75
CA ALA A 237 1.43 -12.65 -4.15
C ALA A 237 1.95 -11.66 -5.21
N GLY A 238 2.42 -10.47 -4.83
CA GLY A 238 2.78 -9.42 -5.79
C GLY A 238 4.02 -9.69 -6.64
N MET A 239 4.94 -10.50 -6.11
CA MET A 239 6.16 -10.94 -6.80
C MET A 239 6.07 -12.39 -7.32
N TYR A 240 4.85 -12.89 -7.54
CA TYR A 240 4.56 -14.22 -8.10
C TYR A 240 5.29 -15.34 -7.34
N ASP A 241 5.94 -16.26 -8.07
CA ASP A 241 6.69 -17.39 -7.52
C ASP A 241 7.84 -16.97 -6.60
N ALA A 242 8.30 -15.72 -6.72
CA ALA A 242 9.36 -15.16 -5.88
C ALA A 242 8.84 -14.47 -4.61
N ALA A 243 7.52 -14.42 -4.36
CA ALA A 243 6.95 -13.67 -3.23
C ALA A 243 7.50 -14.10 -1.85
N GLY A 244 7.69 -15.40 -1.63
CA GLY A 244 8.28 -15.92 -0.39
C GLY A 244 9.73 -15.46 -0.20
N HIS A 245 10.55 -15.58 -1.25
CA HIS A 245 11.94 -15.11 -1.23
C HIS A 245 12.01 -13.59 -1.03
N TRP A 246 11.20 -12.84 -1.79
CA TRP A 246 11.10 -11.39 -1.71
C TRP A 246 10.74 -10.88 -0.33
N LEU A 247 9.78 -11.52 0.35
CA LEU A 247 9.38 -11.11 1.70
C LEU A 247 10.50 -11.32 2.73
N THR A 248 11.43 -12.25 2.47
CA THR A 248 12.57 -12.52 3.36
C THR A 248 13.80 -11.67 3.07
N THR A 249 14.03 -11.29 1.82
CA THR A 249 15.23 -10.54 1.41
C THR A 249 14.98 -9.04 1.30
N VAL A 250 13.81 -8.63 0.80
CA VAL A 250 13.45 -7.22 0.60
C VAL A 250 12.43 -6.78 1.64
N GLY A 251 11.39 -7.59 1.86
CA GLY A 251 10.37 -7.31 2.87
C GLY A 251 9.49 -6.09 2.58
N ILE A 252 9.45 -5.57 1.35
CA ILE A 252 8.58 -4.44 0.97
C ILE A 252 7.43 -4.98 0.12
N PRO A 253 6.14 -4.81 0.49
CA PRO A 253 5.03 -5.17 -0.39
C PRO A 253 5.20 -4.52 -1.77
N ALA A 254 5.23 -5.33 -2.83
CA ALA A 254 5.63 -4.88 -4.15
C ALA A 254 4.85 -5.53 -5.28
N LYS A 255 4.91 -4.94 -6.48
CA LYS A 255 4.37 -5.51 -7.72
C LYS A 255 5.26 -5.12 -8.89
N SER A 256 5.67 -6.09 -9.69
CA SER A 256 6.37 -5.88 -10.96
C SER A 256 5.44 -5.75 -12.16
N GLY A 257 5.89 -5.03 -13.18
CA GLY A 257 5.30 -4.94 -14.50
C GLY A 257 6.33 -5.29 -15.58
N VAL A 258 5.87 -5.95 -16.64
CA VAL A 258 6.68 -6.42 -17.77
C VAL A 258 7.27 -5.30 -18.63
N ALA A 259 6.79 -4.06 -18.48
CA ALA A 259 7.46 -2.88 -19.04
C ALA A 259 8.79 -2.55 -18.34
N GLY A 260 9.11 -3.21 -17.22
CA GLY A 260 10.30 -2.93 -16.40
C GLY A 260 10.03 -2.10 -15.15
N GLY A 261 8.77 -1.75 -14.91
CA GLY A 261 8.35 -1.03 -13.71
C GLY A 261 8.31 -1.94 -12.48
N LEU A 262 8.64 -1.38 -11.32
CA LEU A 262 8.46 -2.00 -10.00
C LEU A 262 7.82 -0.99 -9.05
N LEU A 263 6.67 -1.37 -8.47
CA LEU A 263 6.01 -0.65 -7.39
C LEU A 263 6.40 -1.26 -6.05
N GLY A 264 6.65 -0.40 -5.06
CA GLY A 264 6.78 -0.76 -3.65
C GLY A 264 5.91 0.13 -2.77
N ALA A 265 5.39 -0.43 -1.68
CA ALA A 265 4.66 0.30 -0.66
C ALA A 265 4.96 -0.26 0.73
N LEU A 266 5.80 0.44 1.49
CA LEU A 266 6.17 0.06 2.86
C LEU A 266 5.24 0.73 3.87
N PRO A 267 4.36 -0.02 4.57
CA PRO A 267 3.31 0.55 5.40
C PRO A 267 3.83 1.53 6.45
N GLY A 268 3.25 2.74 6.47
CA GLY A 268 3.59 3.81 7.41
C GLY A 268 4.87 4.56 7.10
N GLN A 269 5.60 4.24 6.03
CA GLN A 269 6.90 4.84 5.72
C GLN A 269 6.93 5.50 4.34
N VAL A 270 6.91 4.71 3.27
CA VAL A 270 7.18 5.19 1.90
C VAL A 270 6.44 4.39 0.83
N GLY A 271 6.20 5.02 -0.31
CA GLY A 271 5.96 4.38 -1.60
C GLY A 271 7.17 4.54 -2.51
N ILE A 272 7.40 3.56 -3.37
CA ILE A 272 8.59 3.46 -4.21
C ILE A 272 8.15 3.11 -5.64
N GLY A 273 8.69 3.83 -6.62
CA GLY A 273 8.58 3.50 -8.03
C GLY A 273 9.98 3.33 -8.62
N VAL A 274 10.22 2.25 -9.34
CA VAL A 274 11.46 2.01 -10.08
C VAL A 274 11.11 1.65 -11.51
N MET A 275 11.92 2.08 -12.47
CA MET A 275 11.80 1.70 -13.87
C MET A 275 13.17 1.24 -14.39
N SER A 276 13.22 0.01 -14.88
CA SER A 276 14.34 -0.51 -15.67
C SER A 276 13.82 -1.63 -16.57
N PRO A 277 13.80 -1.46 -17.91
CA PRO A 277 13.14 -2.37 -18.85
C PRO A 277 13.60 -3.84 -18.82
N ARG A 278 14.89 -4.12 -18.65
CA ARG A 278 15.43 -5.49 -18.71
C ARG A 278 14.88 -6.37 -17.58
N LEU A 279 14.28 -7.49 -17.97
CA LEU A 279 13.63 -8.46 -17.09
C LEU A 279 14.49 -9.72 -16.87
N ASP A 280 14.36 -10.33 -15.69
CA ASP A 280 14.88 -11.65 -15.40
C ASP A 280 13.99 -12.77 -15.97
N LYS A 281 14.40 -14.03 -15.79
CA LYS A 281 13.64 -15.22 -16.20
C LYS A 281 12.26 -15.36 -15.54
N HIS A 282 11.98 -14.59 -14.50
CA HIS A 282 10.71 -14.57 -13.77
C HIS A 282 9.83 -13.38 -14.18
N GLY A 283 10.28 -12.55 -15.13
CA GLY A 283 9.55 -11.38 -15.63
C GLY A 283 9.64 -10.16 -14.70
N ASN A 284 10.62 -10.11 -13.80
CA ASN A 284 10.85 -8.97 -12.91
C ASN A 284 12.01 -8.12 -13.42
N SER A 285 11.96 -6.81 -13.23
CA SER A 285 13.06 -5.90 -13.58
C SER A 285 14.35 -6.28 -12.84
N VAL A 286 15.43 -6.59 -13.57
CA VAL A 286 16.71 -7.04 -12.99
C VAL A 286 17.29 -5.98 -12.06
N ARG A 287 17.50 -4.76 -12.58
CA ARG A 287 18.01 -3.65 -11.77
C ARG A 287 16.98 -3.20 -10.74
N GLY A 288 15.68 -3.26 -11.07
CA GLY A 288 14.61 -2.92 -10.14
C GLY A 288 14.65 -3.75 -8.86
N VAL A 289 14.79 -5.08 -8.97
CA VAL A 289 14.94 -5.97 -7.82
C VAL A 289 16.16 -5.59 -6.98
N LYS A 290 17.32 -5.32 -7.62
CA LYS A 290 18.56 -4.92 -6.93
C LYS A 290 18.45 -3.59 -6.21
N VAL A 291 17.72 -2.62 -6.76
CA VAL A 291 17.42 -1.36 -6.07
C VAL A 291 16.65 -1.64 -4.78
N PHE A 292 15.63 -2.48 -4.83
CA PHE A 292 14.84 -2.83 -3.65
C PHE A 292 15.63 -3.60 -2.58
N GLU A 293 16.53 -4.51 -2.99
CA GLU A 293 17.49 -5.15 -2.08
C GLU A 293 18.35 -4.10 -1.36
N ARG A 294 18.97 -3.17 -2.10
CA ARG A 294 19.77 -2.06 -1.53
C ARG A 294 18.97 -1.19 -0.57
N LEU A 295 17.73 -0.82 -0.92
CA LEU A 295 16.87 -0.04 -0.03
C LEU A 295 16.56 -0.77 1.28
N SER A 296 16.34 -2.08 1.22
CA SER A 296 16.09 -2.88 2.42
C SER A 296 17.34 -3.00 3.29
N ASP A 297 18.48 -3.35 2.69
CA ASP A 297 19.74 -3.60 3.39
C ASP A 297 20.38 -2.33 3.95
N ASP A 298 20.49 -1.27 3.14
CA ASP A 298 21.21 -0.05 3.52
C ASP A 298 20.36 0.85 4.45
N MET A 299 19.04 0.87 4.25
CA MET A 299 18.13 1.82 4.92
C MET A 299 17.17 1.16 5.92
N GLY A 300 17.26 -0.17 6.12
CA GLY A 300 16.39 -0.90 7.02
C GLY A 300 14.91 -0.93 6.58
N MET A 301 14.62 -0.68 5.30
CA MET A 301 13.27 -0.62 4.76
C MET A 301 12.67 -2.02 4.60
N HIS A 302 12.29 -2.65 5.70
CA HIS A 302 11.76 -4.00 5.71
C HIS A 302 10.51 -4.09 6.60
N LEU A 303 9.43 -4.74 6.12
CA LEU A 303 8.17 -4.87 6.86
C LEU A 303 8.35 -5.57 8.21
N MET A 304 9.27 -6.54 8.26
CA MET A 304 9.65 -7.27 9.48
C MET A 304 10.85 -6.68 10.22
N ALA A 305 11.43 -5.55 9.76
CA ALA A 305 12.37 -4.80 10.57
C ALA A 305 11.58 -4.08 11.67
N ALA A 306 11.29 -4.83 12.73
CA ALA A 306 10.73 -4.28 13.94
C ALA A 306 11.84 -3.48 14.64
N GLU A 307 11.89 -2.17 14.42
CA GLU A 307 12.50 -1.32 15.43
C GLU A 307 11.65 -1.48 16.71
N PRO A 308 12.26 -1.91 17.84
CA PRO A 308 11.54 -2.00 19.09
C PRO A 308 11.23 -0.57 19.55
N TYR A 309 10.13 -0.01 19.04
CA TYR A 309 9.47 1.10 19.69
C TYR A 309 8.89 0.55 20.99
N GLY A 310 9.73 0.43 22.02
CA GLY A 310 9.24 0.58 23.40
C GLY A 310 8.35 1.82 23.43
N SER A 311 7.27 1.81 24.20
CA SER A 311 6.22 2.83 24.13
C SER A 311 6.76 4.24 24.37
N SER A 312 7.18 4.94 23.31
CA SER A 312 7.54 6.35 23.39
C SER A 312 6.31 7.24 23.66
N ALA A 313 5.11 6.64 23.69
CA ALA A 313 3.84 7.29 23.94
C ALA A 313 3.74 7.84 25.37
N LEU A 314 4.34 7.17 26.36
CA LEU A 314 4.48 7.70 27.71
C LEU A 314 5.81 8.47 27.79
N ARG A 315 5.74 9.79 27.86
CA ARG A 315 6.91 10.65 27.99
C ARG A 315 7.46 10.63 29.41
N SER A 316 6.56 10.81 30.37
CA SER A 316 6.87 10.90 31.79
C SER A 316 5.61 10.64 32.60
N MET A 317 5.81 10.08 33.79
CA MET A 317 4.78 9.97 34.80
C MET A 317 5.38 10.50 36.11
N SER A 318 4.78 11.54 36.68
CA SER A 318 5.30 12.18 37.89
C SER A 318 4.17 12.61 38.81
N ASP A 319 4.28 12.26 40.10
CA ASP A 319 3.40 12.79 41.14
C ASP A 319 3.96 14.11 41.67
N ARG A 320 3.11 15.14 41.70
CA ARG A 320 3.40 16.41 42.37
C ARG A 320 2.26 16.75 43.31
N SER A 321 2.52 16.62 44.61
CA SER A 321 1.60 17.04 45.68
C SER A 321 0.20 16.40 45.59
N GLY A 322 0.12 15.13 45.19
CA GLY A 322 -1.15 14.40 45.08
C GLY A 322 -1.83 14.55 43.71
N GLU A 323 -1.18 15.19 42.75
CA GLU A 323 -1.57 15.22 41.34
C GLU A 323 -0.59 14.35 40.54
N LEU A 324 -1.06 13.21 40.03
CA LEU A 324 -0.29 12.38 39.10
C LEU A 324 -0.41 12.94 37.69
N ARG A 325 0.69 13.44 37.12
CA ARG A 325 0.73 13.89 35.73
C ARG A 325 1.31 12.81 34.83
N VAL A 326 0.52 12.42 33.84
CA VAL A 326 0.86 11.45 32.79
C VAL A 326 1.04 12.23 31.49
N GLU A 327 2.30 12.48 31.11
CA GLU A 327 2.63 13.21 29.90
C GLU A 327 2.71 12.26 28.72
N LEU A 328 1.88 12.49 27.71
CA LEU A 328 1.78 11.68 26.50
C LEU A 328 2.49 12.36 25.34
N GLN A 329 2.99 11.59 24.37
CA GLN A 329 3.60 12.16 23.16
C GLN A 329 3.51 11.25 21.93
N GLY A 330 3.67 11.84 20.75
CA GLY A 330 3.74 11.13 19.47
C GLY A 330 2.40 10.50 19.08
N ALA A 331 2.43 9.39 18.33
CA ALA A 331 1.24 8.66 17.94
C ALA A 331 0.86 7.58 18.97
N VAL A 332 -0.25 7.78 19.69
CA VAL A 332 -0.74 6.81 20.68
C VAL A 332 -1.53 5.69 19.98
N ARG A 333 -0.88 4.52 19.87
CA ARG A 333 -1.43 3.28 19.31
C ARG A 333 -1.67 2.24 20.42
N PHE A 334 -1.88 0.97 20.05
CA PHE A 334 -2.07 -0.12 21.01
C PHE A 334 -0.92 -0.22 22.02
N SER A 335 0.33 -0.41 21.56
CA SER A 335 1.48 -0.57 22.48
C SER A 335 1.70 0.68 23.34
N GLY A 336 1.54 1.87 22.75
CA GLY A 336 1.59 3.13 23.48
C GLY A 336 0.55 3.20 24.60
N ALA A 337 -0.71 2.91 24.27
CA ALA A 337 -1.80 2.91 25.24
C ALA A 337 -1.64 1.80 26.29
N GLU A 338 -1.22 0.60 25.88
CA GLU A 338 -0.95 -0.52 26.78
C GLU A 338 0.08 -0.14 27.83
N SER A 339 1.21 0.43 27.44
CA SER A 339 2.27 0.78 28.39
C SER A 339 1.91 1.98 29.28
N ILE A 340 1.06 2.90 28.80
CA ILE A 340 0.46 3.93 29.64
C ILE A 340 -0.43 3.28 30.72
N LEU A 341 -1.29 2.34 30.33
CA LEU A 341 -2.17 1.62 31.25
C LEU A 341 -1.41 0.72 32.23
N ASP A 342 -0.34 0.07 31.77
CA ASP A 342 0.55 -0.73 32.61
C ASP A 342 1.23 0.15 33.67
N ALA A 343 1.81 1.29 33.26
CA ALA A 343 2.39 2.25 34.19
C ALA A 343 1.37 2.73 35.23
N LEU A 344 0.13 3.03 34.80
CA LEU A 344 -0.96 3.44 35.68
C LEU A 344 -1.44 2.33 36.61
N SER A 345 -1.37 1.06 36.20
CA SER A 345 -1.80 -0.07 37.04
C SER A 345 -0.94 -0.25 38.30
N HIS A 346 0.28 0.29 38.27
CA HIS A 346 1.20 0.29 39.40
C HIS A 346 1.02 1.52 40.32
N ASP A 347 0.18 2.49 39.94
CA ASP A 347 -0.09 3.67 40.76
C ASP A 347 -1.16 3.38 41.83
N THR A 348 -0.82 3.62 43.09
CA THR A 348 -1.72 3.48 44.24
C THR A 348 -2.12 4.83 44.84
N GLY A 349 -1.91 5.93 44.12
CA GLY A 349 -2.28 7.27 44.55
C GLY A 349 -3.78 7.46 44.74
N THR A 350 -4.16 8.43 45.57
CA THR A 350 -5.57 8.72 45.92
C THR A 350 -6.05 10.10 45.44
N GLY A 351 -5.25 10.81 44.65
CA GLY A 351 -5.54 12.16 44.16
C GLY A 351 -5.85 12.21 42.67
N THR A 352 -5.77 13.41 42.10
CA THR A 352 -6.12 13.67 40.69
C THR A 352 -5.10 13.07 39.72
N VAL A 353 -5.58 12.53 38.60
CA VAL A 353 -4.73 12.09 37.48
C VAL A 353 -4.92 13.03 36.29
N VAL A 354 -3.85 13.64 35.83
CA VAL A 354 -3.82 14.56 34.68
C VAL A 354 -3.18 13.86 33.49
N PHE A 355 -3.96 13.64 32.45
CA PHE A 355 -3.47 13.20 31.15
C PHE A 355 -3.13 14.42 30.31
N ASP A 356 -1.86 14.60 30.00
CA ASP A 356 -1.38 15.69 29.16
C ASP A 356 -1.11 15.20 27.74
N ALA A 357 -2.00 15.56 26.83
CA ALA A 357 -1.95 15.20 25.42
C ALA A 357 -1.34 16.31 24.54
N SER A 358 -0.76 17.36 25.12
CA SER A 358 -0.24 18.52 24.36
C SER A 358 0.91 18.22 23.39
N ARG A 359 1.47 17.00 23.44
CA ARG A 359 2.53 16.54 22.52
C ARG A 359 2.11 15.30 21.73
N VAL A 360 0.82 14.95 21.75
CA VAL A 360 0.28 13.82 21.02
C VAL A 360 -0.07 14.28 19.61
N ASP A 361 0.50 13.60 18.61
CA ASP A 361 0.22 13.92 17.21
C ASP A 361 -1.16 13.39 16.79
N ARG A 362 -1.52 12.19 17.29
CA ARG A 362 -2.77 11.49 16.97
C ARG A 362 -3.01 10.26 17.85
N PHE A 363 -4.29 9.89 18.00
CA PHE A 363 -4.71 8.59 18.53
C PHE A 363 -5.15 7.64 17.41
N SER A 364 -4.86 6.34 17.55
CA SER A 364 -5.60 5.32 16.80
C SER A 364 -6.93 5.01 17.49
N ASP A 365 -7.91 4.44 16.77
CA ASP A 365 -9.20 4.04 17.37
C ASP A 365 -9.04 3.09 18.57
N VAL A 366 -8.01 2.24 18.54
CA VAL A 366 -7.67 1.35 19.65
C VAL A 366 -7.01 2.14 20.79
N GLY A 367 -6.01 2.97 20.48
CA GLY A 367 -5.33 3.79 21.49
C GLY A 367 -6.29 4.73 22.22
N ARG A 368 -7.20 5.38 21.49
CA ARG A 368 -8.29 6.20 22.03
C ARG A 368 -9.18 5.40 22.99
N ARG A 369 -9.74 4.26 22.54
CA ARG A 369 -10.63 3.43 23.36
C ARG A 369 -9.95 2.92 24.62
N MET A 370 -8.70 2.46 24.51
CA MET A 370 -7.92 1.98 25.65
C MET A 370 -7.66 3.10 26.67
N LEU A 371 -7.27 4.29 26.20
CA LEU A 371 -6.98 5.41 27.09
C LEU A 371 -8.25 5.90 27.80
N LEU A 372 -9.36 6.05 27.08
CA LEU A 372 -10.66 6.44 27.66
C LEU A 372 -11.14 5.41 28.69
N GLU A 373 -10.98 4.12 28.43
CA GLU A 373 -11.28 3.06 29.41
C GLU A 373 -10.36 3.15 30.64
N GLY A 374 -9.08 3.49 30.47
CA GLY A 374 -8.16 3.73 31.58
C GLY A 374 -8.59 4.91 32.46
N MET A 375 -8.93 6.04 31.83
CA MET A 375 -9.50 7.22 32.50
C MET A 375 -10.77 6.86 33.27
N ARG A 376 -11.66 6.06 32.67
CA ARG A 376 -12.88 5.59 33.33
C ARG A 376 -12.59 4.80 34.59
N ARG A 377 -11.65 3.85 34.54
CA ARG A 377 -11.28 3.02 35.70
C ARG A 377 -10.74 3.85 36.86
N ILE A 378 -9.85 4.80 36.56
CA ILE A 378 -9.33 5.74 37.57
C ILE A 378 -10.47 6.50 38.24
N LYS A 379 -11.47 6.92 37.45
CA LYS A 379 -12.65 7.61 37.97
C LYS A 379 -13.53 6.70 38.84
N LEU A 380 -13.70 5.43 38.44
CA LEU A 380 -14.42 4.42 39.22
C LEU A 380 -13.71 4.08 40.54
N ASP A 381 -12.38 4.21 40.57
CA ASP A 381 -11.57 4.12 41.80
C ASP A 381 -11.70 5.36 42.70
N GLY A 382 -12.56 6.32 42.33
CA GLY A 382 -12.90 7.50 43.13
C GLY A 382 -11.94 8.67 42.95
N ARG A 383 -11.10 8.66 41.90
CA ARG A 383 -10.12 9.71 41.62
C ARG A 383 -10.62 10.67 40.54
N ASP A 384 -10.25 11.93 40.66
CA ASP A 384 -10.51 12.90 39.60
C ASP A 384 -9.60 12.67 38.40
N VAL A 385 -10.16 12.76 37.20
CA VAL A 385 -9.41 12.65 35.95
C VAL A 385 -9.51 13.94 35.17
N VAL A 386 -8.36 14.47 34.78
CA VAL A 386 -8.21 15.71 34.02
C VAL A 386 -7.56 15.42 32.68
N LEU A 387 -8.07 16.03 31.61
CA LEU A 387 -7.48 15.97 30.27
C LEU A 387 -7.01 17.36 29.83
N VAL A 388 -5.72 17.47 29.52
CA VAL A 388 -5.12 18.63 28.85
C VAL A 388 -4.94 18.27 27.39
N ASP A 389 -5.82 18.78 26.52
CA ASP A 389 -5.82 18.52 25.08
C ASP A 389 -6.03 19.83 24.29
N PRO A 390 -5.00 20.69 24.20
CA PRO A 390 -5.12 22.01 23.57
C PRO A 390 -5.43 21.93 22.07
N ASP A 391 -5.02 20.85 21.42
CA ASP A 391 -5.16 20.64 19.97
C ASP A 391 -6.39 19.81 19.59
N GLY A 392 -7.17 19.37 20.59
CA GLY A 392 -8.39 18.57 20.37
C GLY A 392 -8.12 17.23 19.70
N VAL A 393 -6.96 16.63 19.93
CA VAL A 393 -6.56 15.36 19.30
C VAL A 393 -7.36 14.16 19.82
N LEU A 394 -8.05 14.31 20.96
CA LEU A 394 -8.98 13.34 21.54
C LEU A 394 -10.41 13.93 21.56
N PRO A 395 -11.07 14.04 20.39
CA PRO A 395 -12.41 14.63 20.31
C PRO A 395 -13.44 13.77 21.05
N ASP A 396 -14.42 14.46 21.65
CA ASP A 396 -15.55 13.88 22.40
C ASP A 396 -15.10 12.79 23.41
N PRO A 397 -14.37 13.17 24.48
CA PRO A 397 -13.75 12.21 25.40
C PRO A 397 -14.77 11.60 26.39
N ASP A 398 -15.89 11.09 25.89
CA ASP A 398 -16.84 10.30 26.67
C ASP A 398 -16.14 9.01 27.15
N LEU A 399 -16.20 8.78 28.46
CA LEU A 399 -15.63 7.60 29.12
C LEU A 399 -16.48 6.33 28.89
N GLY A 400 -17.59 6.43 28.16
CA GLY A 400 -18.48 5.31 27.81
C GLY A 400 -19.64 5.11 28.80
N ASP A 401 -19.79 6.02 29.75
CA ASP A 401 -20.92 6.11 30.68
C ASP A 401 -21.59 7.49 30.68
N GLY A 402 -21.31 8.32 29.67
CA GLY A 402 -21.81 9.68 29.58
C GLY A 402 -21.09 10.65 30.51
N THR A 403 -19.99 10.21 31.14
CA THR A 403 -19.13 11.09 31.93
C THR A 403 -17.86 11.44 31.17
N PHE A 404 -17.28 12.60 31.50
CA PHE A 404 -16.13 13.16 30.80
C PHE A 404 -14.98 13.44 31.80
N PRO A 405 -13.71 13.47 31.34
CA PRO A 405 -12.60 14.09 32.07
C PRO A 405 -12.88 15.57 32.33
N LEU A 406 -12.33 16.08 33.43
CA LEU A 406 -12.32 17.52 33.70
C LEU A 406 -11.38 18.22 32.69
N PRO A 407 -11.80 19.33 32.07
CA PRO A 407 -10.91 20.14 31.25
C PRO A 407 -9.93 20.92 32.14
N ARG A 408 -8.76 21.27 31.62
CA ARG A 408 -7.81 22.17 32.29
C ARG A 408 -7.19 23.18 31.34
#